data_AF-A0A3S3YX92-F1
#
_entry.id   AF-A0A3S3YX92-F1
#
_cell.length_a   1.000
_cell.length_b   1.000
_cell.length_c   1.000
_cell.angle_alpha   90.00
_cell.angle_beta   90.00
_cell.angle_gamma   90.00
#
_symmetry.space_group_name_H-M   'P 1'
#
loop_
_entity.id
_entity.type
_entity.pdbx_description
1 polymer ?
#
loop_
_entity_poly.entity_id
_entity_poly.type
_entity_poly.pdbx_seq_one_letter_code
_entity_poly.pdbx_strand_id
1 'polypeptide(L)' 'MFNGKLLAMTIRSRRLKLNYTQEYIAYKLNMSQNAYSKLELGYTAVTIERFVELCNALEVDVYDMLKPVLQVA' A
#
# COMPACT_ATOMS: atom_id res chain seq x y z
N MET A 1 0.95 7.85 -17.27
CA MET A 1 0.10 8.62 -16.33
C MET A 1 -0.01 7.83 -15.03
N PHE A 2 0.07 8.46 -13.85
CA PHE A 2 0.02 7.74 -12.56
C PHE A 2 -1.36 7.08 -12.34
N ASN A 3 -1.37 5.82 -11.93
CA ASN A 3 -2.60 5.05 -11.69
C ASN A 3 -2.73 4.66 -10.21
N GLY A 4 -3.46 5.45 -9.44
CA GLY A 4 -3.67 5.21 -8.00
C GLY A 4 -4.41 3.92 -7.68
N LYS A 5 -5.30 3.45 -8.58
CA LYS A 5 -5.99 2.16 -8.40
C LYS A 5 -5.03 0.99 -8.55
N LEU A 6 -4.08 1.08 -9.48
CA LEU A 6 -3.03 0.07 -9.63
C LEU A 6 -2.11 0.04 -8.41
N LEU A 7 -1.75 1.20 -7.86
CA LEU A 7 -0.97 1.27 -6.61
C LEU A 7 -1.68 0.55 -5.45
N ALA A 8 -2.98 0.81 -5.26
CA ALA A 8 -3.77 0.16 -4.21
C ALA A 8 -3.81 -1.37 -4.35
N MET A 9 -3.94 -1.87 -5.59
CA MET A 9 -3.86 -3.32 -5.87
C MET A 9 -2.48 -3.90 -5.60
N THR A 10 -1.40 -3.17 -5.95
CA THR A 10 -0.02 -3.58 -5.66
C THR A 10 0.23 -3.68 -4.16
N ILE A 11 -0.23 -2.70 -3.38
CA ILE A 11 -0.15 -2.70 -1.91
C ILE A 11 -0.84 -3.95 -1.34
N ARG A 12 -2.07 -4.22 -1.78
CA ARG A 12 -2.82 -5.42 -1.38
C ARG A 12 -2.09 -6.71 -1.74
N SER A 13 -1.57 -6.80 -2.96
CA SER A 13 -0.82 -7.98 -3.42
C SER A 13 0.42 -8.21 -2.56
N ARG A 14 1.18 -7.15 -2.24
CA ARG A 14 2.35 -7.25 -1.38
C ARG A 14 1.98 -7.74 0.02
N ARG A 15 0.94 -7.18 0.65
CA ARG A 15 0.46 -7.62 1.97
C ARG A 15 0.11 -9.12 1.97
N LEU A 16 -0.61 -9.58 0.95
CA LEU A 16 -1.01 -11.00 0.84
C LEU A 16 0.20 -11.92 0.64
N LYS A 17 1.23 -11.50 -0.11
CA LYS A 17 2.49 -12.26 -0.24
C LYS A 17 3.24 -12.44 1.08
N LEU A 18 3.04 -11.53 2.03
CA LEU A 18 3.58 -11.63 3.38
C LEU A 18 2.67 -12.41 4.35
N ASN A 19 1.51 -12.89 3.89
CA ASN A 19 0.47 -13.52 4.72
C ASN A 19 -0.02 -12.63 5.87
N TYR A 20 0.01 -11.31 5.68
CA TYR A 20 -0.43 -10.34 6.68
C TYR A 20 -1.92 -10.06 6.58
N THR A 21 -2.59 -9.95 7.72
CA THR A 21 -3.98 -9.47 7.78
C THR A 21 -4.04 -7.95 7.63
N GLN A 22 -5.22 -7.41 7.31
CA GLN A 22 -5.40 -5.96 7.25
C GLN A 22 -5.28 -5.34 8.65
N GLU A 23 -5.76 -6.04 9.68
CA GLU A 23 -5.66 -5.68 11.09
C GLU A 23 -4.19 -5.53 11.51
N TYR A 24 -3.34 -6.46 11.11
CA TYR A 24 -1.92 -6.46 11.46
C TYR A 24 -1.17 -5.25 10.89
N ILE A 25 -1.37 -4.93 9.60
CA ILE A 25 -0.73 -3.75 9.00
C ILE A 25 -1.33 -2.45 9.51
N ALA A 26 -2.65 -2.40 9.71
CA ALA A 26 -3.30 -1.22 10.29
C ALA A 26 -2.74 -0.92 11.70
N TYR A 27 -2.51 -1.96 12.51
CA TYR A 27 -1.84 -1.84 13.79
C TYR A 27 -0.39 -1.29 13.65
N LYS A 28 0.42 -1.85 12.75
CA LYS A 28 1.79 -1.35 12.48
C LYS A 28 1.83 0.12 12.05
N LEU A 29 0.80 0.60 11.34
CA LEU A 29 0.71 1.96 10.82
C LEU A 29 -0.03 2.93 11.76
N ASN A 30 -0.42 2.46 12.95
CA ASN A 30 -1.22 3.20 13.92
C ASN A 30 -2.50 3.81 13.27
N MET A 31 -3.25 2.97 12.55
CA MET A 31 -4.50 3.35 11.90
C MET A 31 -5.59 2.29 12.11
N SER A 32 -6.85 2.64 11.83
CA SER A 32 -7.93 1.66 11.89
C SER A 32 -7.86 0.69 10.70
N GLN A 33 -8.29 -0.56 10.92
CA GLN A 33 -8.38 -1.56 9.85
C GLN A 33 -9.25 -1.07 8.67
N ASN A 34 -10.36 -0.37 8.97
CA ASN A 34 -11.23 0.20 7.94
C ASN A 34 -10.51 1.25 7.09
N ALA A 35 -9.70 2.12 7.71
CA ALA A 35 -8.91 3.10 6.97
C ALA A 35 -7.88 2.41 6.05
N TYR A 36 -7.22 1.35 6.52
CA TYR A 36 -6.30 0.56 5.70
C TYR A 36 -7.04 -0.18 4.56
N SER A 37 -8.24 -0.71 4.83
CA SER A 37 -9.08 -1.34 3.81
C SER A 37 -9.47 -0.36 2.69
N LYS A 38 -9.87 0.87 3.03
CA LYS A 38 -10.17 1.93 2.05
C LYS A 38 -8.95 2.31 1.21
N LEU A 39 -7.76 2.27 1.79
CA LEU A 39 -6.50 2.48 1.07
C LEU A 39 -6.27 1.37 0.04
N GLU A 40 -6.43 0.09 0.41
CA GLU A 40 -6.30 -1.05 -0.53
C GLU A 40 -7.39 -1.06 -1.62
N LEU A 41 -8.54 -0.42 -1.37
CA LEU A 41 -9.61 -0.24 -2.35
C LEU A 41 -9.38 0.98 -3.27
N GLY A 42 -8.39 1.82 -2.96
CA GLY A 42 -8.10 3.04 -3.70
C GLY A 42 -9.06 4.20 -3.43
N TYR A 43 -9.85 4.13 -2.34
CA TYR A 43 -10.77 5.21 -1.94
C TYR A 43 -10.08 6.35 -1.21
N THR A 44 -8.89 6.11 -0.69
CA THR A 44 -8.10 7.11 0.04
C THR A 44 -6.75 7.28 -0.66
N ALA A 45 -6.42 8.52 -1.03
CA ALA A 45 -5.06 8.85 -1.47
C ALA A 45 -4.09 8.77 -0.28
N VAL A 46 -2.88 8.27 -0.53
CA VAL A 46 -1.82 8.17 0.47
C VAL A 46 -0.85 9.34 0.31
N THR A 47 -0.46 9.98 1.41
CA THR A 47 0.62 10.98 1.39
C THR A 47 1.97 10.29 1.21
N ILE A 48 3.00 11.00 0.76
CA ILE A 48 4.33 10.42 0.57
C ILE A 48 4.90 9.87 1.89
N GLU A 49 4.76 10.61 2.99
CA GLU A 49 5.21 10.17 4.31
C GLU A 49 4.56 8.83 4.72
N ARG A 50 3.23 8.75 4.61
CA ARG A 50 2.48 7.51 4.91
C ARG A 50 2.81 6.38 3.94
N PHE A 51 3.14 6.70 2.70
CA PHE A 51 3.56 5.71 1.73
C PHE A 51 4.92 5.09 2.08
N VAL A 52 5.87 5.89 2.56
CA VAL A 52 7.17 5.39 3.04
C VAL A 52 6.98 4.50 4.27
N GLU A 53 6.16 4.92 5.25
CA GLU A 53 5.81 4.08 6.42
C GLU A 53 5.17 2.75 5.99
N LEU A 54 4.24 2.80 5.02
CA LEU A 54 3.58 1.63 4.46
C LEU A 54 4.58 0.68 3.79
N CYS A 55 5.53 1.19 3.01
CA CYS A 55 6.57 0.40 2.36
C CYS A 55 7.44 -0.31 3.41
N ASN A 56 7.82 0.39 4.49
CA ASN A 56 8.55 -0.21 5.61
C ASN A 56 7.73 -1.32 6.29
N ALA A 57 6.44 -1.07 6.57
CA ALA A 57 5.56 -2.07 7.19
C ALA A 57 5.32 -3.31 6.31
N LEU A 58 5.42 -3.14 4.99
CA LEU A 58 5.30 -4.17 3.96
C LEU A 58 6.65 -4.69 3.45
N GLU A 59 7.74 -4.39 4.17
CA GLU A 59 9.08 -4.93 3.93
C GLU A 59 9.49 -4.83 2.45
N VAL A 60 9.25 -3.68 1.81
CA VAL A 60 9.52 -3.47 0.39
C VAL A 60 10.07 -2.08 0.17
N ASP A 61 11.00 -1.96 -0.78
CA ASP A 61 11.52 -0.68 -1.19
C ASP A 61 10.45 0.16 -1.90
N VAL A 62 10.53 1.48 -1.73
CA VAL A 62 9.59 2.46 -2.32
C VAL A 62 9.59 2.34 -3.86
N TYR A 63 10.75 2.20 -4.48
CA TYR A 63 10.89 2.08 -5.92
C TYR A 63 10.24 0.77 -6.43
N ASP A 64 10.48 -0.34 -5.74
CA ASP A 64 9.89 -1.63 -6.09
C ASP A 64 8.36 -1.61 -5.97
N MET A 65 7.83 -0.93 -4.95
CA MET A 65 6.39 -0.75 -4.79
C MET A 65 5.77 0.08 -5.92
N LEU A 66 6.49 1.10 -6.41
CA LEU A 66 6.02 1.99 -7.48
C LEU A 66 6.23 1.43 -8.89
N LYS A 67 7.16 0.50 -9.09
CA LYS A 67 7.53 -0.05 -10.40
C LYS A 67 6.32 -0.48 -11.25
N PRO A 68 5.30 -1.21 -10.74
CA PRO A 68 4.14 -1.59 -11.55
C PRO A 68 3.29 -0.39 -12.02
N VAL A 69 3.36 0.73 -11.30
CA VAL A 69 2.57 1.94 -11.57
C VAL A 69 3.31 2.92 -12.49
N LEU A 70 4.65 2.88 -12.48
CA LEU A 70 5.51 3.75 -13.28
C LEU A 70 5.78 3.19 -14.69
N GLN A 71 5.67 1.88 -14.89
CA GLN A 71 5.99 1.21 -16.16
C GLN A 71 4.84 1.16 -17.18
N VAL A 72 3.77 1.93 -16.99
CA VAL A 72 2.71 2.04 -17.98
C VAL A 72 3.09 3.08 -19.04
N ALA A 73 3.81 2.61 -20.06
CA ALA A 73 3.91 3.23 -21.38
C ALA A 73 3.06 2.42 -22.37
#